data_AF-A0A377XQY7-F1
#
_entry.id   AF-A0A377XQY7-F1
#
_cell.length_a   1.000
_cell.length_b   1.000
_cell.length_c   1.000
_cell.angle_alpha   90.00
_cell.angle_beta   90.00
_cell.angle_gamma   90.00
#
_symmetry.space_group_name_H-M   'P 1'
#
loop_
_entity.id
_entity.type
_entity.pdbx_description
1 polymer ?
#
loop_
_entity_poly.entity_id
_entity_poly.type
_entity_poly.pdbx_seq_one_letter_code
_entity_poly.pdbx_strand_id
1 'polypeptide(L)' 'MSCWRETLEKSPDYAPAHRLLGVYSWNKQQDATQALAYLQRAVALEPENARFLFELDFFAKITGQAGT' A
#
# COMPACT_ATOMS: atom_id res chain seq x y z
N MET A 1 -7.94 10.41 4.58
CA MET A 1 -6.97 9.61 5.36
C MET A 1 -7.50 9.19 6.72
N SER A 2 -8.22 10.05 7.45
CA SER A 2 -8.83 9.71 8.75
C SER A 2 -9.66 8.41 8.72
N CYS A 3 -10.58 8.27 7.75
CA CYS A 3 -11.45 7.09 7.70
C CYS A 3 -10.70 5.77 7.51
N TRP A 4 -9.61 5.75 6.72
CA TRP A 4 -8.81 4.52 6.50
C TRP A 4 -8.00 4.16 7.74
N ARG A 5 -7.44 5.13 8.46
CA ARG A 5 -6.77 4.86 9.75
C ARG A 5 -7.75 4.37 10.79
N GLU A 6 -8.92 4.98 10.91
CA GLU A 6 -9.96 4.51 11.83
C GLU A 6 -10.42 3.08 11.48
N THR A 7 -10.46 2.75 10.19
CA THR A 7 -10.72 1.37 9.76
C THR A 7 -9.63 0.42 10.26
N LEU A 8 -8.36 0.82 10.19
CA LEU A 8 -7.25 0.02 10.70
C LEU A 8 -7.19 -0.04 12.24
N GLU A 9 -7.72 0.95 12.96
CA GLU A 9 -7.86 0.87 14.41
C GLU A 9 -8.86 -0.23 14.82
N LYS A 10 -9.94 -0.40 14.05
CA LYS A 10 -10.98 -1.42 14.30
C LYS A 10 -10.64 -2.76 13.65
N SER A 11 -9.91 -2.75 12.55
CA SER A 11 -9.58 -3.92 11.73
C SER A 11 -8.17 -3.75 11.13
N PRO A 12 -7.12 -4.02 11.92
CA PRO A 12 -5.73 -3.81 11.51
C PRO A 12 -5.30 -4.57 10.26
N ASP A 13 -6.00 -5.67 9.96
CA ASP A 13 -5.73 -6.58 8.85
C ASP A 13 -6.65 -6.33 7.65
N TYR A 14 -7.38 -5.21 7.62
CA TYR A 14 -8.20 -4.85 6.47
C TYR A 14 -7.32 -4.35 5.31
N ALA A 15 -6.92 -5.26 4.43
CA ALA A 15 -5.99 -5.03 3.33
C ALA A 15 -6.35 -3.84 2.41
N PRO A 16 -7.63 -3.60 2.05
CA PRO A 16 -7.99 -2.45 1.22
C PRO A 16 -7.65 -1.09 1.84
N ALA A 17 -7.70 -0.96 3.18
CA ALA A 17 -7.31 0.29 3.85
C ALA A 17 -5.81 0.54 3.77
N HIS A 18 -4.98 -0.50 3.92
CA HIS A 18 -3.53 -0.41 3.67
C HIS A 18 -3.26 0.04 2.24
N ARG A 19 -3.89 -0.59 1.24
CA ARG A 19 -3.75 -0.18 -0.17
C ARG A 19 -4.10 1.29 -0.40
N LEU A 20 -5.21 1.77 0.16
CA LEU A 20 -5.63 3.18 0.02
C LEU A 20 -4.68 4.16 0.72
N LEU A 21 -4.15 3.78 1.88
CA LEU A 21 -3.13 4.56 2.58
C LEU A 21 -1.82 4.62 1.79
N GLY A 22 -1.41 3.52 1.16
CA GLY A 22 -0.23 3.49 0.29
C GLY A 22 -0.35 4.44 -0.90
N VAL A 23 -1.47 4.36 -1.63
CA VAL A 23 -1.78 5.28 -2.74
C VAL A 23 -1.82 6.74 -2.29
N TYR A 24 -2.35 7.01 -1.10
CA TYR A 24 -2.39 8.36 -0.53
C TYR A 24 -0.99 8.88 -0.14
N SER A 25 -0.17 8.06 0.51
CA SER A 25 1.22 8.41 0.88
C SER A 25 2.03 8.78 -0.35
N TRP A 26 1.87 8.04 -1.45
CA TRP A 26 2.50 8.41 -2.71
C TRP A 26 1.93 9.73 -3.27
N ASN A 27 0.62 9.76 -3.58
CA ASN A 27 0.03 10.84 -4.37
C ASN A 27 -0.09 12.18 -3.63
N LYS A 28 -0.20 12.16 -2.30
CA LYS A 28 -0.46 13.36 -1.49
C LYS A 28 0.68 13.73 -0.57
N GLN A 29 1.42 12.74 -0.07
CA GLN A 29 2.54 13.00 0.85
C GLN A 29 3.89 12.96 0.14
N GLN A 30 3.95 12.43 -1.08
CA GLN A 30 5.21 12.18 -1.81
C GLN A 30 6.19 11.33 -0.99
N ASP A 31 5.64 10.49 -0.09
CA ASP A 31 6.40 9.61 0.79
C ASP A 31 6.41 8.21 0.19
N ALA A 32 7.46 7.93 -0.58
CA ALA A 32 7.62 6.65 -1.26
C ALA A 32 7.83 5.48 -0.29
N THR A 33 8.49 5.73 0.85
CA THR A 33 8.78 4.71 1.87
C THR A 33 7.49 4.25 2.54
N GLN A 34 6.64 5.17 3.00
CA GLN A 34 5.34 4.81 3.56
C GLN A 34 4.43 4.17 2.53
N ALA A 35 4.42 4.69 1.29
CA ALA A 35 3.63 4.10 0.23
C ALA A 35 3.98 2.62 0.00
N LEU A 36 5.28 2.31 -0.07
CA LEU A 36 5.76 0.94 -0.21
C LEU A 36 5.32 0.06 0.96
N ALA A 37 5.54 0.51 2.20
CA ALA A 37 5.21 -0.27 3.39
C ALA A 37 3.72 -0.63 3.46
N TYR A 38 2.84 0.31 3.14
CA TYR A 38 1.40 0.06 3.10
C TYR A 38 0.99 -0.89 1.96
N LEU A 39 1.57 -0.74 0.75
CA LEU A 39 1.29 -1.65 -0.37
C LEU A 39 1.80 -3.07 -0.08
N GLN A 40 2.99 -3.21 0.53
CA GLN A 40 3.51 -4.50 0.98
C GLN A 40 2.61 -5.15 2.03
N ARG A 41 2.06 -4.37 2.98
CA ARG A 41 1.12 -4.91 3.97
C ARG A 41 -0.17 -5.39 3.32
N ALA A 42 -0.70 -4.66 2.33
CA ALA A 42 -1.88 -5.10 1.58
C ALA A 42 -1.64 -6.44 0.86
N VAL A 43 -0.49 -6.60 0.19
CA VAL A 43 -0.11 -7.87 -0.45
C VAL A 43 0.12 -8.98 0.58
N ALA A 44 0.73 -8.68 1.73
CA ALA A 44 0.96 -9.70 2.77
C ALA A 44 -0.35 -10.24 3.36
N LEU A 45 -1.40 -9.40 3.41
CA LEU A 45 -2.73 -9.77 3.91
C LEU A 45 -3.55 -10.54 2.87
N GLU A 46 -3.44 -10.16 1.59
CA GLU A 46 -4.14 -10.82 0.48
C GLU A 46 -3.15 -11.09 -0.68
N PRO A 47 -2.33 -12.14 -0.58
CA PRO A 47 -1.23 -12.40 -1.52
C PRO A 47 -1.70 -12.77 -2.93
N GLU A 48 -2.93 -13.26 -3.07
CA GLU A 48 -3.53 -13.63 -4.37
C GLU A 48 -4.34 -12.48 -5.00
N ASN A 49 -4.41 -11.31 -4.34
CA ASN A 49 -5.14 -10.18 -4.87
C ASN A 49 -4.36 -9.52 -6.02
N ALA A 50 -4.78 -9.83 -7.25
CA ALA A 50 -4.14 -9.35 -8.47
C ALA A 50 -4.00 -7.81 -8.53
N ARG A 51 -4.93 -7.05 -7.95
CA ARG A 51 -4.82 -5.59 -7.91
C ARG A 51 -3.67 -5.15 -7.00
N PHE A 52 -3.51 -5.76 -5.83
CA PHE A 52 -2.45 -5.38 -4.90
C PHE A 52 -1.08 -5.75 -5.45
N LEU A 53 -0.95 -6.92 -6.07
CA LEU A 53 0.27 -7.34 -6.77
C LEU A 53 0.64 -6.36 -7.89
N PHE A 54 -0.33 -5.99 -8.74
CA PHE A 54 -0.12 -5.02 -9.82
C PHE A 54 0.31 -3.66 -9.28
N GLU A 55 -0.35 -3.15 -8.24
CA GLU A 55 -0.05 -1.83 -7.69
C GLU A 55 1.32 -1.79 -6.99
N LEU A 56 1.72 -2.87 -6.31
CA LEU A 56 3.05 -2.97 -5.71
C LEU A 56 4.15 -3.04 -6.78
N ASP A 57 3.99 -3.88 -7.80
CA ASP A 57 4.95 -4.01 -8.91
C ASP A 57 5.07 -2.69 -9.71
N PHE A 58 3.93 -2.09 -10.04
CA PHE A 58 3.91 -0.77 -10.69
C PHE A 58 4.61 0.27 -9.84
N PHE A 59 4.32 0.31 -8.53
CA PHE A 59 4.94 1.25 -7.61
C PHE A 59 6.46 1.06 -7.50
N ALA A 60 6.94 -0.19 -7.41
CA ALA A 60 8.38 -0.50 -7.38
C ALA A 60 9.09 -0.04 -8.67
N LYS A 61 8.48 -0.26 -9.84
CA LYS A 61 9.02 0.17 -11.14
C LYS A 61 9.16 1.69 -11.24
N ILE A 62 8.17 2.45 -10.80
CA ILE A 62 8.20 3.92 -10.89
C ILE A 62 9.12 4.56 -9.85
N THR A 63 9.36 3.89 -8.71
CA THR A 63 10.24 4.40 -7.64
C THR A 63 11.67 3.92 -7.76
N GLY A 64 11.98 3.12 -8.79
CA GLY A 64 13.34 2.67 -9.08
C GLY A 64 13.83 1.56 -8.15
N GLN A 65 12.95 0.85 -7.43
CA GLN A 65 13.29 -0.45 -6.86
C GLN A 65 13.36 -1.48 -7.99
N ALA A 66 14.40 -1.34 -8.81
CA ALA A 66 15.01 -2.46 -9.48
C ALA A 66 15.51 -3.42 -8.39
N GLY A 67 15.23 -4.70 -8.57
CA GLY A 67 15.65 -5.74 -7.65
C GLY A 67 17.12 -5.61 -7.28
N THR A 68 17.37 -5.82 -5.99
CA THR A 68 18.61 -6.38 -5.47
C THR A 68 18.23 -7.54 -4.58
#